data_AF-A0A429STY3-F1
#
_entry.id   AF-A0A429STY3-F1
#
_cell.length_a   1.000
_cell.length_b   1.000
_cell.length_c   1.000
_cell.angle_alpha   90.00
_cell.angle_beta   90.00
_cell.angle_gamma   90.00
#
_symmetry.space_group_name_H-M   'P 1'
#
loop_
_entity.id
_entity.type
_entity.pdbx_description
1 polymer ?
#
loop_
_entity_poly.entity_id
_entity_poly.type
_entity_poly.pdbx_seq_one_letter_code
_entity_poly.pdbx_strand_id
1 'polypeptide(L)'
;MPEPVPARLTVLPSGRPGRGRLYVNLPDGRAVAWYDRQANRISLLADRHREAVLAALRPYLTGAPAVGPPPVPTAAALRRLALPPDRDLAPNRPGEALLGELAFGSPGGRERHRMRQALGAQQRMGDRLDRLEGDGWRVLHCVPVRGLGPIDHLVIGPGGVFCVRTVAARRQRVVVGDLLIGVGRFEPRPEPRWIRRAASAAAGALGTQVGAALAVVDASRVDVAPTVRDIRVLEPATAPAALAAAPATLKPPDVEALFGLARDVRTWRGW
;
A
#
# COMPACT_ATOMS: atom_id res chain seq x y z
N MET A 1 10.72 25.76 -55.07
CA MET A 1 10.08 25.71 -53.75
C MET A 1 11.18 25.99 -52.72
N PRO A 2 11.13 27.08 -51.95
CA PRO A 2 12.17 27.32 -50.96
C PRO A 2 12.10 26.26 -49.86
N GLU A 3 13.26 25.72 -49.45
CA GLU A 3 13.35 24.87 -48.26
C GLU A 3 12.80 25.63 -47.04
N PRO A 4 12.01 24.98 -46.17
CA PRO A 4 11.55 25.61 -44.95
C PRO A 4 12.75 25.88 -44.03
N VAL A 5 12.97 27.15 -43.71
CA VAL A 5 13.97 27.61 -42.73
C VAL A 5 13.82 26.80 -41.44
N PRO A 6 14.89 26.18 -40.89
CA PRO A 6 14.77 25.40 -39.66
C PRO A 6 14.29 26.32 -38.53
N ALA A 7 13.13 25.99 -37.96
CA ALA A 7 12.51 26.78 -36.90
C ALA A 7 13.48 26.95 -35.73
N ARG A 8 13.76 28.20 -35.34
CA ARG A 8 14.66 28.53 -34.24
C ARG A 8 14.02 28.11 -32.92
N LEU A 9 14.42 26.96 -32.37
CA LEU A 9 13.92 26.43 -31.11
C LEU A 9 14.60 27.11 -29.91
N THR A 10 13.86 27.28 -28.81
CA THR A 10 14.39 27.78 -27.54
C THR A 10 14.39 26.69 -26.48
N VAL A 11 15.44 26.64 -25.65
CA VAL A 11 15.58 25.68 -24.56
C VAL A 11 15.45 26.42 -23.24
N LEU A 12 14.41 26.10 -22.47
CA LEU A 12 14.10 26.79 -21.21
C LEU A 12 14.06 25.80 -20.03
N PRO A 13 14.62 26.16 -18.86
CA PRO A 13 14.47 25.34 -17.67
C PRO A 13 13.03 25.36 -17.17
N SER A 14 12.60 24.28 -16.53
CA SER A 14 11.32 24.28 -15.81
C SER A 14 11.37 25.34 -14.69
N GLY A 15 10.43 26.30 -14.67
CA GLY A 15 10.38 27.37 -13.67
C GLY A 15 10.13 26.92 -12.21
N ARG A 16 10.01 25.61 -11.96
CA ARG A 16 9.94 25.05 -10.60
C ARG A 16 11.32 24.53 -10.19
N PRO A 17 11.91 25.04 -9.09
CA PRO A 17 13.14 24.48 -8.52
C PRO A 17 12.95 22.99 -8.23
N GLY A 18 13.86 22.13 -8.72
CA GLY A 18 13.95 20.72 -8.32
C GLY A 18 13.53 19.66 -9.34
N ARG A 19 13.08 20.01 -10.56
CA ARG A 19 12.72 18.98 -11.58
C ARG A 19 13.75 18.72 -12.69
N GLY A 20 14.87 19.44 -12.75
CA GLY A 20 15.99 19.11 -13.65
C GLY A 20 15.65 18.99 -15.15
N ARG A 21 14.50 19.52 -15.59
CA ARG A 21 14.00 19.36 -16.96
C ARG A 21 14.23 20.61 -17.79
N LEU A 22 14.61 20.40 -19.05
CA LEU A 22 14.68 21.44 -20.07
C LEU A 22 13.55 21.23 -21.08
N TYR A 23 12.78 22.28 -21.35
CA TYR A 23 11.72 22.28 -22.35
C TYR A 23 12.23 22.90 -23.64
N VAL A 24 11.89 22.29 -24.77
CA VAL A 24 12.23 22.77 -26.10
C VAL A 24 10.97 23.31 -26.75
N ASN A 25 10.96 24.60 -27.04
CA ASN A 25 9.79 25.33 -27.50
C ASN A 25 10.01 25.89 -28.91
N LEU A 26 8.91 25.93 -29.67
CA LEU A 26 8.80 26.67 -30.93
C LEU A 26 8.79 28.19 -30.66
N PRO A 27 9.02 29.02 -31.70
CA PRO A 27 8.92 30.48 -31.58
C PRO A 27 7.58 31.00 -31.06
N ASP A 28 6.49 30.24 -31.30
CA ASP A 28 5.14 30.54 -30.80
C ASP A 28 4.92 30.15 -29.32
N GLY A 29 5.97 29.68 -28.63
CA GLY A 29 5.95 29.28 -27.22
C GLY A 29 5.49 27.84 -26.97
N ARG A 30 5.09 27.09 -28.01
CA ARG A 30 4.59 25.72 -27.86
C ARG A 30 5.74 24.73 -27.65
N ALA A 31 5.63 23.89 -26.63
CA ALA A 31 6.60 22.84 -26.36
C ALA A 31 6.53 21.71 -27.42
N VAL A 32 7.67 21.35 -27.98
CA VAL A 32 7.83 20.24 -28.94
C VAL A 32 8.62 19.07 -28.38
N ALA A 33 9.38 19.28 -27.31
CA ALA A 33 10.05 18.23 -26.56
C ALA A 33 10.39 18.68 -25.13
N TRP A 34 10.78 17.72 -24.30
CA TRP A 34 11.46 18.01 -23.04
C TRP A 34 12.58 16.98 -22.79
N TYR A 35 13.61 17.42 -22.08
CA TYR A 35 14.79 16.63 -21.73
C TYR A 35 14.89 16.51 -20.20
N ASP A 36 14.94 15.28 -19.72
CA ASP A 36 15.23 14.94 -18.33
C ASP A 36 16.74 14.81 -18.13
N ARG A 37 17.35 15.77 -17.43
CA ARG A 37 18.80 15.73 -17.17
C ARG A 37 19.19 14.60 -16.22
N GLN A 38 18.29 14.15 -15.35
CA GLN A 38 18.60 13.11 -14.37
C GLN A 38 18.55 11.73 -15.03
N ALA A 39 17.61 11.51 -15.95
CA ALA A 39 17.48 10.25 -16.68
C ALA A 39 18.21 10.23 -18.04
N ASN A 40 18.89 11.33 -18.42
CA ASN A 40 19.48 11.55 -19.74
C ASN A 40 18.53 11.16 -20.90
N ARG A 41 17.28 11.65 -20.84
CA ARG A 41 16.19 11.21 -21.75
C ARG A 41 15.45 12.38 -22.39
N ILE A 42 15.25 12.28 -23.70
CA ILE A 42 14.48 13.23 -24.50
C ILE A 42 13.11 12.62 -24.80
N SER A 43 12.05 13.32 -24.42
CA SER A 43 10.68 13.00 -24.83
C SER A 43 10.24 13.97 -25.92
N LEU A 44 10.00 13.44 -27.12
CA LEU A 44 9.47 14.19 -28.26
C LEU A 44 7.95 14.24 -28.16
N LEU A 45 7.37 15.43 -28.23
CA LEU A 45 5.93 15.64 -28.31
C LEU A 45 5.44 15.65 -29.76
N ALA A 46 6.33 15.91 -30.71
CA ALA A 46 6.06 15.86 -32.14
C ALA A 46 7.30 15.39 -32.92
N ASP A 47 7.20 14.28 -33.64
CA ASP A 47 8.32 13.70 -34.40
C ASP A 47 8.84 14.60 -35.52
N ARG A 48 7.98 15.43 -36.11
CA ARG A 48 8.34 16.37 -37.20
C ARG A 48 9.47 17.36 -36.84
N HIS A 49 9.78 17.54 -35.56
CA HIS A 49 10.84 18.45 -35.09
C HIS A 49 12.06 17.71 -34.50
N ARG A 50 12.15 16.37 -34.66
CA ARG A 50 13.18 15.54 -34.02
C ARG A 50 14.60 16.05 -34.20
N GLU A 51 15.02 16.32 -35.44
CA GLU A 51 16.39 16.76 -35.73
C GLU A 51 16.69 18.13 -35.13
N ALA A 52 15.75 19.07 -35.27
CA ALA A 52 15.87 20.41 -34.69
C ALA A 52 15.95 20.37 -33.16
N VAL A 53 15.16 19.49 -32.50
CA VAL A 53 15.20 19.27 -31.05
C VAL A 53 16.55 18.71 -30.62
N LEU A 54 17.06 17.69 -31.31
CA LEU A 54 18.36 17.09 -31.02
C LEU A 54 19.50 18.11 -31.19
N ALA A 55 19.44 18.93 -32.24
CA ALA A 55 20.41 20.01 -32.47
C ALA A 55 20.36 21.06 -31.34
N ALA A 56 19.17 21.50 -30.94
CA ALA A 56 18.99 22.49 -29.88
C ALA A 56 19.42 21.98 -28.50
N LEU A 57 19.23 20.69 -28.21
CA LEU A 57 19.60 20.08 -26.93
C LEU A 57 21.07 19.70 -26.83
N ARG A 58 21.79 19.61 -27.96
CA ARG A 58 23.20 19.16 -28.03
C ARG A 58 24.13 19.76 -26.96
N PRO A 59 24.04 21.06 -26.60
CA PRO A 59 24.88 21.65 -25.54
C PRO A 59 24.58 21.16 -24.12
N TYR A 60 23.43 20.52 -23.89
CA TYR A 60 22.93 20.13 -22.57
C TYR A 60 23.01 18.62 -22.30
N LEU A 61 23.38 17.83 -23.32
CA LEU A 61 23.41 16.37 -23.23
C LEU A 61 24.66 15.89 -22.47
N THR A 62 24.46 14.93 -21.58
CA THR A 62 25.55 14.22 -20.89
C THR A 62 25.68 12.83 -21.50
N GLY A 63 26.41 12.72 -22.61
CA GLY A 63 26.54 11.47 -23.38
C GLY A 63 25.39 11.24 -24.38
N ALA A 64 25.20 10.00 -24.82
CA ALA A 64 24.15 9.64 -25.78
C ALA A 64 22.78 9.55 -25.06
N PRO A 65 21.82 10.45 -25.34
CA PRO A 65 20.53 10.43 -24.67
C PRO A 65 19.61 9.34 -25.22
N ALA A 66 18.74 8.79 -24.37
CA ALA A 66 17.63 7.97 -24.83
C ALA A 66 16.53 8.86 -25.41
N VAL A 67 15.99 8.51 -26.58
CA VAL A 67 14.90 9.25 -27.22
C VAL A 67 13.62 8.42 -27.19
N GLY A 68 12.52 9.01 -26.75
CA GLY A 68 11.20 8.38 -26.70
C GLY A 68 10.78 7.96 -25.28
N PRO A 69 9.56 7.42 -25.14
CA PRO A 69 9.05 6.97 -23.85
C PRO A 69 10.01 5.96 -23.21
N PRO A 70 10.07 5.89 -21.87
CA PRO A 70 10.81 4.81 -21.21
C PRO A 70 10.35 3.47 -21.79
N PRO A 71 11.27 2.52 -22.06
CA PRO A 71 10.89 1.23 -22.59
C PRO A 71 9.89 0.59 -21.63
N VAL A 72 8.73 0.19 -22.16
CA VAL A 72 7.74 -0.57 -21.37
C VAL A 72 8.44 -1.88 -20.95
N PRO A 73 8.40 -2.25 -19.66
CA PRO A 73 8.97 -3.51 -19.22
C PRO A 73 8.40 -4.67 -20.04
N THR A 74 9.27 -5.53 -20.58
CA THR A 74 8.82 -6.72 -21.33
C THR A 74 8.08 -7.68 -20.40
N ALA A 75 7.23 -8.56 -20.95
CA ALA A 75 6.55 -9.59 -20.16
C ALA A 75 7.53 -10.45 -19.33
N ALA A 76 8.73 -10.70 -19.85
CA ALA A 76 9.81 -11.37 -19.13
C ALA A 76 10.37 -10.52 -17.97
N ALA A 77 10.50 -9.19 -18.16
CA ALA A 77 10.88 -8.28 -17.08
C ALA A 77 9.79 -8.20 -16.00
N LEU A 78 8.51 -8.15 -16.38
CA LEU A 78 7.38 -8.17 -15.44
C LEU A 78 7.31 -9.49 -14.67
N ARG A 79 7.51 -10.64 -15.34
CA ARG A 79 7.57 -11.95 -14.67
C ARG A 79 8.72 -12.07 -13.68
N ARG A 80 9.85 -11.41 -13.93
CA ARG A 80 10.97 -11.35 -12.98
C ARG A 80 10.67 -10.47 -11.76
N LEU A 81 9.73 -9.53 -11.88
CA LEU A 81 9.25 -8.69 -10.79
C LEU A 81 8.05 -9.31 -10.04
N ALA A 82 7.36 -10.27 -10.67
CA ALA A 82 6.25 -11.00 -10.06
C ALA A 82 6.77 -12.12 -9.14
N LEU A 83 6.18 -12.22 -7.95
CA LEU A 83 6.45 -13.33 -7.05
C LEU A 83 5.77 -14.61 -7.56
N PRO A 84 6.38 -15.79 -7.32
CA PRO A 84 5.70 -17.07 -7.51
C PRO A 84 4.39 -17.14 -6.70
N PRO A 85 3.32 -17.77 -7.22
CA PRO A 85 2.02 -17.80 -6.54
C PRO A 85 2.04 -18.39 -5.12
N ASP A 86 2.92 -19.35 -4.84
CA ASP A 86 3.10 -19.96 -3.52
C ASP A 86 3.80 -19.04 -2.50
N ARG A 87 4.36 -17.93 -2.98
CA ARG A 87 5.08 -16.95 -2.16
C ARG A 87 4.35 -15.64 -2.02
N ASP A 88 3.45 -15.35 -2.93
CA ASP A 88 2.76 -14.08 -3.01
C ASP A 88 1.51 -14.09 -2.14
N LEU A 89 1.51 -13.27 -1.09
CA LEU A 89 0.38 -13.10 -0.18
C LEU A 89 -0.66 -12.11 -0.70
N ALA A 90 -0.35 -11.33 -1.75
CA ALA A 90 -1.28 -10.32 -2.26
C ALA A 90 -2.65 -10.87 -2.75
N PRO A 91 -2.76 -12.09 -3.29
CA PRO A 91 -4.06 -12.65 -3.67
C PRO A 91 -4.92 -13.12 -2.50
N ASN A 92 -4.40 -13.13 -1.26
CA ASN A 92 -5.17 -13.60 -0.11
C ASN A 92 -6.43 -12.76 0.08
N ARG A 93 -7.56 -13.42 0.33
CA ARG A 93 -8.82 -12.73 0.63
C ARG A 93 -8.90 -12.39 2.13
N PRO A 94 -9.73 -11.40 2.50
CA PRO A 94 -10.15 -11.21 3.88
C PRO A 94 -10.66 -12.52 4.49
N GLY A 95 -9.96 -13.03 5.50
CA GLY A 95 -10.29 -14.29 6.16
C GLY A 95 -9.94 -15.56 5.39
N GLU A 96 -8.92 -15.53 4.52
CA GLU A 96 -8.43 -16.70 3.78
C GLU A 96 -8.25 -17.95 4.66
N ALA A 97 -7.63 -17.82 5.84
CA ALA A 97 -7.46 -18.94 6.77
C ALA A 97 -8.80 -19.51 7.28
N LEU A 98 -9.80 -18.65 7.56
CA LEU A 98 -11.13 -19.08 7.98
C LEU A 98 -11.89 -19.75 6.84
N LEU A 99 -11.73 -19.28 5.61
CA LEU A 99 -12.30 -19.91 4.41
C LEU A 99 -11.74 -21.32 4.22
N GLY A 100 -10.42 -21.49 4.34
CA GLY A 100 -9.76 -22.79 4.28
C GLY A 100 -10.27 -23.77 5.34
N GLU A 101 -10.31 -23.34 6.61
CA GLU A 101 -10.79 -24.19 7.70
C GLU A 101 -12.30 -24.50 7.59
N LEU A 102 -13.12 -23.58 7.08
CA LEU A 102 -14.54 -23.85 6.84
C LEU A 102 -14.78 -24.83 5.68
N ALA A 103 -13.93 -24.79 4.65
CA ALA A 103 -14.05 -25.63 3.46
C ALA A 103 -13.48 -27.04 3.67
N PHE A 104 -12.31 -27.14 4.31
CA PHE A 104 -11.53 -28.38 4.41
C PHE A 104 -11.39 -28.91 5.83
N GLY A 105 -11.65 -28.08 6.84
CA GLY A 105 -11.61 -28.47 8.25
C GLY A 105 -12.87 -29.21 8.72
N SER A 106 -12.80 -29.75 9.93
CA SER A 106 -13.91 -30.48 10.58
C SER A 106 -14.33 -29.87 11.93
N PRO A 107 -14.61 -28.55 12.00
CA PRO A 107 -15.03 -27.93 13.25
C PRO A 107 -16.43 -28.42 13.67
N GLY A 108 -16.62 -28.62 14.97
CA GLY A 108 -17.95 -28.87 15.54
C GLY A 108 -18.92 -27.70 15.27
N GLY A 109 -20.24 -27.96 15.31
CA GLY A 109 -21.26 -27.00 14.85
C GLY A 109 -21.19 -25.61 15.50
N ARG A 110 -20.94 -25.54 16.81
CA ARG A 110 -20.78 -24.26 17.53
C ARG A 110 -19.55 -23.48 17.06
N GLU A 111 -18.45 -24.17 16.81
CA GLU A 111 -17.21 -23.53 16.35
C GLU A 111 -17.34 -23.05 14.91
N ARG A 112 -17.94 -23.88 14.03
CA ARG A 112 -18.27 -23.50 12.65
C ARG A 112 -19.12 -22.22 12.59
N HIS A 113 -20.10 -22.07 13.49
CA HIS A 113 -20.92 -20.85 13.58
C HIS A 113 -20.09 -19.61 14.00
N ARG A 114 -19.22 -19.75 15.00
CA ARG A 114 -18.31 -18.67 15.44
C ARG A 114 -17.35 -18.26 14.34
N MET A 115 -16.80 -19.21 13.61
CA MET A 115 -15.92 -18.97 12.46
C MET A 115 -16.61 -18.19 11.36
N ARG A 116 -17.86 -18.54 10.99
CA ARG A 116 -18.62 -17.78 9.99
C ARG A 116 -18.85 -16.33 10.40
N GLN A 117 -19.09 -16.08 11.68
CA GLN A 117 -19.22 -14.72 12.21
C GLN A 117 -17.90 -13.95 12.15
N ALA A 118 -16.78 -14.59 12.52
CA ALA A 118 -15.45 -14.00 12.41
C ALA A 118 -15.10 -13.69 10.95
N LEU A 119 -15.37 -14.62 10.03
CA LEU A 119 -15.16 -14.45 8.59
C LEU A 119 -15.95 -13.25 8.06
N GLY A 120 -17.24 -13.16 8.37
CA GLY A 120 -18.06 -12.03 7.94
C GLY A 120 -17.56 -10.69 8.48
N ALA A 121 -17.03 -10.65 9.70
CA ALA A 121 -16.43 -9.45 10.27
C ALA A 121 -15.13 -9.07 9.54
N GLN A 122 -14.25 -10.04 9.28
CA GLN A 122 -13.01 -9.83 8.53
C GLN A 122 -13.29 -9.36 7.09
N GLN A 123 -14.27 -9.93 6.41
CA GLN A 123 -14.68 -9.49 5.07
C GLN A 123 -15.21 -8.05 5.08
N ARG A 124 -16.11 -7.69 6.01
CA ARG A 124 -16.62 -6.31 6.13
C ARG A 124 -15.52 -5.28 6.39
N MET A 125 -14.54 -5.61 7.23
CA MET A 125 -13.40 -4.71 7.46
C MET A 125 -12.45 -4.69 6.26
N GLY A 126 -12.14 -5.85 5.67
CA GLY A 126 -11.32 -5.97 4.47
C GLY A 126 -11.85 -5.12 3.32
N ASP A 127 -13.13 -5.27 2.98
CA ASP A 127 -13.80 -4.48 1.93
C ASP A 127 -13.70 -2.97 2.16
N ARG A 128 -13.59 -2.54 3.42
CA ARG A 128 -13.42 -1.12 3.76
C ARG A 128 -11.97 -0.67 3.59
N LEU A 129 -11.03 -1.49 4.01
CA LEU A 129 -9.60 -1.22 3.88
C LEU A 129 -9.17 -1.21 2.42
N ASP A 130 -9.69 -2.11 1.59
CA ASP A 130 -9.35 -2.20 0.17
C ASP A 130 -9.76 -0.94 -0.60
N ARG A 131 -10.81 -0.25 -0.16
CA ARG A 131 -11.21 1.05 -0.75
C ARG A 131 -10.20 2.17 -0.52
N LEU A 132 -9.23 2.00 0.38
CA LEU A 132 -8.15 2.95 0.61
C LEU A 132 -7.08 2.93 -0.49
N GLU A 133 -7.08 1.93 -1.39
CA GLU A 133 -6.07 1.82 -2.44
C GLU A 133 -6.01 3.06 -3.34
N GLY A 134 -7.15 3.69 -3.59
CA GLY A 134 -7.23 4.95 -4.36
C GLY A 134 -6.52 6.13 -3.69
N ASP A 135 -6.33 6.07 -2.37
CA ASP A 135 -5.69 7.10 -1.56
C ASP A 135 -4.20 6.78 -1.28
N GLY A 136 -3.62 5.86 -2.06
CA GLY A 136 -2.21 5.48 -1.96
C GLY A 136 -1.89 4.47 -0.86
N TRP A 137 -2.90 3.75 -0.36
CA TRP A 137 -2.72 2.62 0.54
C TRP A 137 -2.56 1.30 -0.22
N ARG A 138 -2.00 0.31 0.46
CA ARG A 138 -1.91 -1.10 0.06
C ARG A 138 -2.37 -1.95 1.23
N VAL A 139 -3.06 -3.04 0.92
CA VAL A 139 -3.61 -3.95 1.92
C VAL A 139 -3.19 -5.37 1.60
N LEU A 140 -2.77 -6.12 2.62
CA LEU A 140 -2.57 -7.56 2.55
C LEU A 140 -3.48 -8.22 3.58
N HIS A 141 -4.08 -9.34 3.21
CA HIS A 141 -4.92 -10.13 4.10
C HIS A 141 -4.25 -11.41 4.52
N CYS A 142 -4.63 -11.91 5.71
CA CYS A 142 -4.19 -13.20 6.22
C CYS A 142 -2.65 -13.34 6.17
N VAL A 143 -1.94 -12.36 6.73
CA VAL A 143 -0.49 -12.31 6.72
C VAL A 143 0.05 -13.19 7.85
N PRO A 144 0.86 -14.22 7.57
CA PRO A 144 1.39 -15.10 8.60
C PRO A 144 2.38 -14.35 9.50
N VAL A 145 2.37 -14.66 10.79
CA VAL A 145 3.37 -14.17 11.75
C VAL A 145 3.91 -15.36 12.52
N ARG A 146 5.24 -15.49 12.58
CA ARG A 146 5.89 -16.60 13.26
C ARG A 146 5.48 -16.66 14.75
N GLY A 147 5.13 -17.85 15.22
CA GLY A 147 4.76 -18.08 16.62
C GLY A 147 3.39 -17.50 17.02
N LEU A 148 2.63 -16.95 16.06
CA LEU A 148 1.29 -16.42 16.24
C LEU A 148 0.37 -16.94 15.12
N GLY A 149 -0.93 -16.68 15.25
CA GLY A 149 -1.85 -16.82 14.12
C GLY A 149 -1.62 -15.74 13.05
N PRO A 150 -2.32 -15.82 11.90
CA PRO A 150 -2.22 -14.77 10.90
C PRO A 150 -2.77 -13.44 11.44
N ILE A 151 -2.16 -12.34 11.01
CA ILE A 151 -2.75 -11.00 11.06
C ILE A 151 -3.89 -10.96 10.04
N ASP A 152 -5.04 -10.45 10.45
CA ASP A 152 -6.23 -10.41 9.60
C ASP A 152 -6.00 -9.46 8.40
N HIS A 153 -5.47 -8.26 8.66
CA HIS A 153 -5.10 -7.28 7.63
C HIS A 153 -3.80 -6.53 8.00
N LEU A 154 -2.88 -6.40 7.07
CA LEU A 154 -1.74 -5.49 7.14
C LEU A 154 -2.00 -4.33 6.17
N VAL A 155 -1.94 -3.11 6.67
CA VAL A 155 -2.30 -1.90 5.93
C VAL A 155 -1.07 -0.99 5.85
N ILE A 156 -0.65 -0.63 4.66
CA ILE A 156 0.58 0.13 4.37
C ILE A 156 0.19 1.35 3.55
N GLY A 157 0.48 2.55 4.02
CA GLY A 157 0.16 3.76 3.24
C GLY A 157 0.75 5.02 3.85
N PRO A 158 0.30 6.20 3.41
CA PRO A 158 0.91 7.47 3.80
C PRO A 158 1.01 7.65 5.31
N GLY A 159 -0.01 7.21 6.07
CA GLY A 159 -0.06 7.30 7.53
C GLY A 159 0.81 6.28 8.28
N GLY A 160 1.54 5.40 7.58
CA GLY A 160 2.40 4.37 8.16
C GLY A 160 1.92 2.94 7.89
N VAL A 161 2.45 1.99 8.68
CA VAL A 161 2.11 0.56 8.60
C VAL A 161 1.33 0.14 9.83
N PHE A 162 0.24 -0.60 9.65
CA PHE A 162 -0.62 -1.08 10.75
C PHE A 162 -0.97 -2.55 10.61
N CYS A 163 -0.78 -3.32 11.69
CA CYS A 163 -1.39 -4.63 11.85
C CYS A 163 -2.81 -4.45 12.40
N VAL A 164 -3.79 -5.04 11.73
CA VAL A 164 -5.21 -4.97 12.11
C VAL A 164 -5.69 -6.36 12.50
N ARG A 165 -6.22 -6.47 13.72
CA ARG A 165 -6.97 -7.65 14.19
C ARG A 165 -8.45 -7.31 14.27
N THR A 166 -9.29 -8.16 13.70
CA THR A 166 -10.73 -7.95 13.60
C THR A 166 -11.48 -8.69 14.71
N VAL A 167 -12.37 -7.97 15.37
CA VAL A 167 -13.20 -8.46 16.49
C VAL A 167 -14.68 -8.35 16.09
N ALA A 168 -15.34 -9.50 15.97
CA ALA A 168 -16.77 -9.57 15.69
C ALA A 168 -17.59 -9.28 16.96
N ALA A 169 -18.21 -8.09 17.03
CA ALA A 169 -18.91 -7.62 18.21
C ALA A 169 -20.38 -8.07 18.30
N ARG A 170 -20.99 -8.53 17.19
CA ARG A 170 -22.33 -9.16 17.18
C ARG A 170 -23.45 -8.30 17.80
N ARG A 171 -23.45 -7.00 17.50
CA ARG A 171 -24.34 -5.97 18.07
C ARG A 171 -24.25 -5.85 19.60
N GLN A 172 -23.18 -6.36 20.19
CA GLN A 172 -22.92 -6.22 21.62
C GLN A 172 -22.08 -4.97 21.88
N ARG A 173 -22.14 -4.51 23.14
CA ARG A 173 -21.21 -3.52 23.66
C ARG A 173 -19.81 -4.13 23.75
N VAL A 174 -18.81 -3.36 23.38
CA VAL A 174 -17.40 -3.74 23.42
C VAL A 174 -16.66 -2.84 24.39
N VAL A 175 -15.84 -3.44 25.25
CA VAL A 175 -14.95 -2.71 26.17
C VAL A 175 -13.50 -3.12 25.85
N VAL A 176 -12.69 -2.16 25.44
CA VAL A 176 -11.27 -2.35 25.11
C VAL A 176 -10.43 -1.86 26.29
N GLY A 177 -9.79 -2.79 26.99
CA GLY A 177 -8.81 -2.50 28.04
C GLY A 177 -7.38 -2.78 27.58
N ASP A 178 -6.41 -2.52 28.46
CA ASP A 178 -5.00 -2.70 28.14
C ASP A 178 -4.62 -4.15 27.84
N LEU A 179 -5.21 -5.12 28.54
CA LEU A 179 -4.87 -6.53 28.39
C LEU A 179 -5.93 -7.34 27.65
N LEU A 180 -7.19 -6.96 27.82
CA LEU A 180 -8.35 -7.75 27.41
C LEU A 180 -9.36 -6.87 26.66
N ILE A 181 -10.07 -7.50 25.74
CA ILE A 181 -11.27 -6.96 25.11
C ILE A 181 -12.49 -7.79 25.53
N GLY A 182 -13.50 -7.12 26.07
CA GLY A 182 -14.79 -7.72 26.40
C GLY A 182 -15.81 -7.46 25.30
N VAL A 183 -16.61 -8.48 24.96
CA VAL A 183 -17.74 -8.36 24.02
C VAL A 183 -18.99 -8.87 24.71
N GLY A 184 -19.92 -7.98 25.05
CA GLY A 184 -21.13 -8.33 25.80
C GLY A 184 -20.82 -9.13 27.07
N ARG A 185 -21.42 -10.32 27.19
CA ARG A 185 -21.21 -11.27 28.30
C ARG A 185 -20.28 -12.42 27.96
N PHE A 186 -19.59 -12.37 26.82
CA PHE A 186 -18.62 -13.40 26.43
C PHE A 186 -17.32 -13.25 27.24
N GLU A 187 -16.61 -14.37 27.39
CA GLU A 187 -15.29 -14.40 28.01
C GLU A 187 -14.35 -13.37 27.36
N PRO A 188 -13.76 -12.43 28.14
CA PRO A 188 -12.82 -11.45 27.61
C PRO A 188 -11.62 -12.11 26.95
N ARG A 189 -11.15 -11.52 25.84
CA ARG A 189 -10.07 -12.10 25.04
C ARG A 189 -8.81 -11.25 25.08
N PRO A 190 -7.61 -11.85 25.03
CA PRO A 190 -6.34 -11.11 25.07
C PRO A 190 -5.94 -10.51 23.71
N GLU A 191 -6.90 -10.01 22.92
CA GLU A 191 -6.62 -9.39 21.62
C GLU A 191 -5.68 -8.18 21.71
N PRO A 192 -5.79 -7.28 22.71
CA PRO A 192 -4.84 -6.18 22.89
C PRO A 192 -3.38 -6.65 23.08
N ARG A 193 -3.18 -7.73 23.83
CA ARG A 193 -1.84 -8.33 24.00
C ARG A 193 -1.36 -8.97 22.70
N TRP A 194 -2.25 -9.68 22.00
CA TRP A 194 -1.94 -10.36 20.76
C TRP A 194 -1.52 -9.38 19.66
N ILE A 195 -2.29 -8.30 19.46
CA ILE A 195 -2.04 -7.36 18.36
C ILE A 195 -0.76 -6.55 18.56
N ARG A 196 -0.38 -6.23 19.81
CA ARG A 196 0.92 -5.62 20.11
C ARG A 196 2.08 -6.52 19.75
N ARG A 197 1.98 -7.82 20.08
CA ARG A 197 2.99 -8.80 19.71
C ARG A 197 3.08 -8.96 18.19
N ALA A 198 1.94 -9.01 17.50
CA ALA A 198 1.90 -9.09 16.05
C ALA A 198 2.51 -7.84 15.39
N ALA A 199 2.21 -6.64 15.90
CA ALA A 199 2.81 -5.39 15.43
C ALA A 199 4.33 -5.36 15.67
N SER A 200 4.80 -5.78 16.86
CA SER A 200 6.24 -5.87 17.15
C SER A 200 6.97 -6.88 16.26
N ALA A 201 6.38 -8.04 16.00
CA ALA A 201 6.95 -9.03 15.10
C ALA A 201 6.98 -8.53 13.64
N ALA A 202 5.90 -7.89 13.19
CA ALA A 202 5.85 -7.27 11.87
C ALA A 202 6.87 -6.14 11.73
N ALA A 203 7.11 -5.37 12.78
CA ALA A 203 8.14 -4.33 12.78
C ALA A 203 9.54 -4.92 12.59
N GLY A 204 9.84 -6.05 13.24
CA GLY A 204 11.09 -6.79 13.01
C GLY A 204 11.21 -7.31 11.58
N ALA A 205 10.15 -7.92 11.05
CA ALA A 205 10.14 -8.50 9.71
C ALA A 205 10.26 -7.45 8.58
N LEU A 206 9.64 -6.28 8.76
CA LEU A 206 9.60 -5.21 7.75
C LEU A 206 10.70 -4.16 7.94
N GLY A 207 11.44 -4.19 9.06
CA GLY A 207 12.47 -3.19 9.37
C GLY A 207 11.93 -1.76 9.53
N THR A 208 10.65 -1.62 9.87
CA THR A 208 9.97 -0.32 10.05
C THR A 208 9.01 -0.36 11.23
N GLN A 209 8.63 0.79 11.76
CA GLN A 209 7.64 0.84 12.83
C GLN A 209 6.26 0.41 12.31
N VAL A 210 5.61 -0.47 13.06
CA VAL A 210 4.27 -0.98 12.75
C VAL A 210 3.34 -0.73 13.93
N GLY A 211 2.24 -0.03 13.67
CA GLY A 211 1.21 0.25 14.66
C GLY A 211 0.27 -0.93 14.89
N ALA A 212 -0.28 -1.04 16.09
CA ALA A 212 -1.30 -2.02 16.44
C ALA A 212 -2.70 -1.42 16.27
N ALA A 213 -3.63 -2.18 15.66
CA ALA A 213 -5.01 -1.75 15.49
C ALA A 213 -6.01 -2.88 15.76
N LEU A 214 -7.10 -2.54 16.46
CA LEU A 214 -8.24 -3.42 16.69
C LEU A 214 -9.45 -2.91 15.89
N ALA A 215 -9.88 -3.71 14.92
CA ALA A 215 -11.06 -3.47 14.11
C ALA A 215 -12.29 -4.08 14.79
N VAL A 216 -13.12 -3.26 15.43
CA VAL A 216 -14.36 -3.68 16.06
C VAL A 216 -15.50 -3.58 15.05
N VAL A 217 -16.09 -4.72 14.70
CA VAL A 217 -17.12 -4.79 13.64
C VAL A 217 -18.48 -5.13 14.24
N ASP A 218 -19.50 -4.35 13.88
CA ASP A 218 -20.89 -4.44 14.33
C ASP A 218 -21.05 -4.33 15.86
N ALA A 219 -20.35 -3.39 16.51
CA ALA A 219 -20.62 -3.09 17.92
C ALA A 219 -21.87 -2.22 18.06
N SER A 220 -22.60 -2.38 19.16
CA SER A 220 -23.64 -1.40 19.51
C SER A 220 -23.06 -0.17 20.20
N ARG A 221 -21.90 -0.33 20.84
CA ARG A 221 -21.11 0.72 21.49
C ARG A 221 -19.70 0.22 21.71
N VAL A 222 -18.70 1.09 21.52
CA VAL A 222 -17.29 0.80 21.82
C VAL A 222 -16.83 1.75 22.93
N ASP A 223 -16.41 1.17 24.05
CA ASP A 223 -15.77 1.90 25.14
C ASP A 223 -14.28 1.54 25.18
N VAL A 224 -13.42 2.54 25.02
CA VAL A 224 -11.97 2.36 25.07
C VAL A 224 -11.46 2.95 26.37
N ALA A 225 -10.72 2.15 27.15
CA ALA A 225 -10.10 2.64 28.36
C ALA A 225 -9.10 3.77 28.02
N PRO A 226 -9.08 4.90 28.76
CA PRO A 226 -8.19 6.03 28.47
C PRO A 226 -6.68 5.70 28.53
N THR A 227 -6.33 4.56 29.13
CA THR A 227 -4.98 4.01 29.20
C THR A 227 -4.51 3.36 27.90
N VAL A 228 -5.44 2.94 27.04
CA VAL A 228 -5.14 2.33 25.73
C VAL A 228 -4.77 3.43 24.73
N ARG A 229 -3.48 3.76 24.67
CA ARG A 229 -2.95 4.85 23.82
C ARG A 229 -2.19 4.36 22.60
N ASP A 230 -1.72 3.12 22.64
CA ASP A 230 -0.83 2.51 21.65
C ASP A 230 -1.56 1.58 20.66
N ILE A 231 -2.86 1.34 20.88
CA ILE A 231 -3.71 0.60 19.96
C ILE A 231 -4.73 1.54 19.34
N ARG A 232 -4.77 1.58 18.01
CA ARG A 232 -5.81 2.29 17.27
C ARG A 232 -7.08 1.42 17.22
N VAL A 233 -8.16 1.90 17.82
CA VAL A 233 -9.46 1.23 17.72
C VAL A 233 -10.18 1.76 16.48
N LEU A 234 -10.54 0.85 15.59
CA LEU A 234 -11.15 1.14 14.29
C LEU A 234 -12.55 0.54 14.21
N GLU A 235 -13.49 1.29 13.64
CA GLU A 235 -14.78 0.77 13.21
C GLU A 235 -14.88 0.92 11.68
N PRO A 236 -15.58 0.04 10.94
CA PRO A 236 -15.62 0.11 9.48
C PRO A 236 -16.03 1.48 8.92
N ALA A 237 -16.97 2.17 9.58
CA ALA A 237 -17.40 3.49 9.13
C ALA A 237 -16.25 4.52 9.19
N THR A 238 -15.46 4.49 10.26
CA THR A 238 -14.46 5.51 10.62
C THR A 238 -13.03 5.14 10.26
N ALA A 239 -12.77 3.87 9.92
CA ALA A 239 -11.42 3.35 9.70
C ALA A 239 -10.61 4.17 8.68
N PRO A 240 -11.16 4.58 7.51
CA PRO A 240 -10.41 5.44 6.59
C PRO A 240 -9.97 6.77 7.17
N ALA A 241 -10.88 7.50 7.81
CA ALA A 241 -10.56 8.78 8.42
C ALA A 241 -9.55 8.61 9.55
N ALA A 242 -9.71 7.55 10.36
CA ALA A 242 -8.78 7.24 11.44
C ALA A 242 -7.37 6.92 10.91
N LEU A 243 -7.23 6.17 9.82
CA LEU A 243 -5.93 5.85 9.24
C LEU A 243 -5.31 7.07 8.52
N ALA A 244 -6.12 7.86 7.83
CA ALA A 244 -5.68 9.09 7.14
C ALA A 244 -5.28 10.22 8.10
N ALA A 245 -5.82 10.24 9.33
CA ALA A 245 -5.46 11.24 10.35
C ALA A 245 -4.04 11.06 10.90
N ALA A 246 -3.36 9.93 10.62
CA ALA A 246 -1.96 9.76 10.97
C ALA A 246 -1.09 10.67 10.09
N PRO A 247 -0.03 11.31 10.63
CA PRO A 247 0.89 12.12 9.83
C PRO A 247 1.42 11.34 8.64
N ALA A 248 1.42 11.96 7.46
CA ALA A 248 1.97 11.36 6.25
C ALA A 248 3.50 11.17 6.40
N THR A 249 3.93 9.94 6.69
CA THR A 249 5.31 9.56 6.96
C THR A 249 5.93 8.77 5.81
N LEU A 250 5.13 8.01 5.06
CA LEU A 250 5.60 7.22 3.92
C LEU A 250 5.29 7.90 2.60
N LYS A 251 6.29 7.98 1.72
CA LYS A 251 6.08 8.44 0.34
C LYS A 251 5.59 7.29 -0.53
N PRO A 252 4.92 7.56 -1.66
CA PRO A 252 4.40 6.48 -2.53
C PRO A 252 5.45 5.41 -2.92
N PRO A 253 6.71 5.75 -3.26
CA PRO A 253 7.72 4.72 -3.53
C PRO A 253 8.04 3.83 -2.32
N ASP A 254 8.02 4.39 -1.11
CA ASP A 254 8.28 3.65 0.13
C ASP A 254 7.11 2.69 0.45
N VAL A 255 5.87 3.12 0.18
CA VAL A 255 4.68 2.27 0.30
C VAL A 255 4.78 1.07 -0.64
N GLU A 256 5.13 1.27 -1.91
CA GLU A 256 5.27 0.17 -2.88
C GLU A 256 6.43 -0.77 -2.52
N ALA A 257 7.56 -0.22 -2.05
CA ALA A 257 8.70 -1.02 -1.60
C ALA A 257 8.34 -1.90 -0.38
N LEU A 258 7.69 -1.31 0.62
CA LEU A 258 7.21 -2.04 1.80
C LEU A 258 6.15 -3.07 1.44
N PHE A 259 5.22 -2.74 0.55
CA PHE A 259 4.22 -3.69 0.06
C PHE A 259 4.86 -4.86 -0.69
N GLY A 260 5.84 -4.59 -1.55
CA GLY A 260 6.63 -5.61 -2.26
C GLY A 260 7.36 -6.55 -1.31
N LEU A 261 7.93 -6.02 -0.21
CA LEU A 261 8.54 -6.84 0.84
C LEU A 261 7.48 -7.65 1.62
N ALA A 262 6.41 -6.99 2.05
CA ALA A 262 5.39 -7.60 2.91
C ALA A 262 4.62 -8.72 2.21
N ARG A 263 4.44 -8.66 0.88
CA ARG A 263 3.72 -9.68 0.12
C ARG A 263 4.53 -10.96 -0.14
N ASP A 264 5.86 -10.96 0.06
CA ASP A 264 6.64 -12.20 0.01
C ASP A 264 6.52 -12.95 1.34
N VAL A 265 5.96 -14.16 1.32
CA VAL A 265 5.80 -15.03 2.49
C VAL A 265 7.12 -15.28 3.24
N ARG A 266 8.28 -15.19 2.56
CA ARG A 266 9.59 -15.42 3.17
C ARG A 266 9.99 -14.32 4.15
N THR A 267 9.51 -13.09 3.95
CA THR A 267 9.69 -11.97 4.88
C THR A 267 9.27 -12.37 6.30
N TRP A 268 8.25 -13.21 6.40
CA TRP A 268 7.64 -13.62 7.65
C TRP A 268 8.23 -14.90 8.27
N ARG A 269 9.23 -15.52 7.63
CA ARG A 269 9.81 -16.82 8.06
C ARG A 269 11.09 -16.69 8.90
N GLY A 270 11.79 -15.55 8.83
CA GLY A 270 13.17 -15.39 9.31
C GLY A 270 13.41 -14.64 10.63
N TRP A 271 12.36 -14.28 11.37
CA TRP A 271 12.44 -13.38 12.54
C TRP A 271 11.70 -13.95 13.75
#